data_AF-A0A1F9GYC0-F1
#
_entry.id   AF-A0A1F9GYC0-F1
#
_cell.length_a   1.000
_cell.length_b   1.000
_cell.length_c   1.000
_cell.angle_alpha   90.00
_cell.angle_beta   90.00
_cell.angle_gamma   90.00
#
_symmetry.space_group_name_H-M   'P 1'
#
loop_
_entity.id
_entity.type
_entity.pdbx_description
1 polymer ?
#
loop_
_entity_poly.entity_id
_entity_poly.type
_entity_poly.pdbx_seq_one_letter_code
_entity_poly.pdbx_strand_id
1 'polypeptide(L)'
;MKSSKNIVLKEECLYFVLIILFLFISYLPYLIYDFGFHNDFEIWAYSNKKCCGWFSETWHLTSIGRFLQAILQNIYLSFFTDLHSLVYGRGLAILFSAIAAILIFSQAKKGGMSNFSSAAFSLGVFLLPPAQVNLSWITNFIPAPFTAVLVLLSAIIFPDFEKIKTRKPQVWINLWISFLLLLASLFIYPPTAGFFLLIPLIKITYSGIQKLADRAHAIYAFVFFGTTSAIYFVFHRLIFMNLYNIHFPKTSFYRFDVSGSIFENIYKFFIEILPVMLNLWNPAPSILIAVVVLFVILISLGLLRFARNDESVIPAKAGNPDPRFHGDDKDVIARSRRRRSNLTSLRALTSLRALTSLRALEGDEAISRHCERSEAISFSSSSGLPSFSQ
;
A
#
# COMPACT_ATOMS: atom_id res chain seq x y z
N MET A 1 36.38 1.96 9.43
CA MET A 1 35.05 1.63 8.84
C MET A 1 34.20 0.62 9.64
N LYS A 2 34.74 -0.27 10.49
CA LYS A 2 33.91 -1.20 11.31
C LYS A 2 33.05 -0.52 12.39
N SER A 3 33.54 0.57 12.99
CA SER A 3 32.82 1.28 14.07
C SER A 3 31.47 1.87 13.62
N SER A 4 31.40 2.45 12.42
CA SER A 4 30.17 3.09 11.91
C SER A 4 29.04 2.09 11.63
N LYS A 5 29.34 0.86 11.16
CA LYS A 5 28.31 -0.17 10.92
C LYS A 5 27.64 -0.64 12.22
N ASN A 6 28.40 -0.72 13.31
CA ASN A 6 27.86 -1.14 14.61
C ASN A 6 26.92 -0.09 15.21
N ILE A 7 27.17 1.20 14.97
CA ILE A 7 26.30 2.28 15.44
C ILE A 7 24.96 2.25 14.70
N VAL A 8 24.98 2.11 13.37
CA VAL A 8 23.75 2.05 12.54
C VAL A 8 22.88 0.85 12.92
N LEU A 9 23.49 -0.31 13.17
CA LEU A 9 22.73 -1.51 13.58
C LEU A 9 22.08 -1.33 14.96
N LYS A 10 22.77 -0.68 15.91
CA LYS A 10 22.21 -0.40 17.24
C LYS A 10 20.99 0.53 17.16
N GLU A 11 21.04 1.55 16.33
CA GLU A 11 19.91 2.45 16.12
C GLU A 11 18.71 1.72 15.51
N GLU A 12 18.91 0.87 14.50
CA GLU A 12 17.82 0.10 13.88
C GLU A 12 17.16 -0.86 14.88
N CYS A 13 17.96 -1.56 15.70
CA CYS A 13 17.45 -2.43 16.75
C CYS A 13 16.56 -1.67 17.75
N LEU A 14 16.93 -0.43 18.11
CA LEU A 14 16.09 0.41 18.97
C LEU A 14 14.71 0.65 18.34
N TYR A 15 14.66 1.02 17.05
CA TYR A 15 13.39 1.22 16.37
C TYR A 15 12.56 -0.07 16.25
N PHE A 16 13.20 -1.24 16.06
CA PHE A 16 12.48 -2.52 16.06
C PHE A 16 11.82 -2.80 17.41
N VAL A 17 12.56 -2.59 18.51
CA VAL A 17 12.03 -2.75 19.87
C VAL A 17 10.89 -1.76 20.11
N LEU A 18 11.06 -0.50 19.71
CA LEU A 18 10.00 0.51 19.85
C LEU A 18 8.74 0.16 19.05
N ILE A 19 8.88 -0.33 17.81
CA ILE A 19 7.74 -0.76 16.99
C ILE A 19 6.99 -1.90 17.67
N ILE A 20 7.71 -2.92 18.15
CA ILE A 20 7.13 -4.05 18.85
C ILE A 20 6.40 -3.57 20.11
N LEU A 21 7.09 -2.84 21.00
CA LEU A 21 6.50 -2.36 22.24
C LEU A 21 5.28 -1.49 21.99
N PHE A 22 5.33 -0.58 21.02
CA PHE A 22 4.22 0.33 20.74
C PHE A 22 2.98 -0.43 20.26
N LEU A 23 3.13 -1.41 19.36
CA LEU A 23 2.01 -2.23 18.90
C LEU A 23 1.45 -3.08 20.04
N PHE A 24 2.30 -3.73 20.82
CA PHE A 24 1.84 -4.56 21.96
C PHE A 24 1.14 -3.74 23.03
N ILE A 25 1.64 -2.54 23.35
CA ILE A 25 0.98 -1.62 24.31
C ILE A 25 -0.37 -1.14 23.74
N SER A 26 -0.40 -0.74 22.47
CA SER A 26 -1.62 -0.24 21.82
C SER A 26 -2.72 -1.31 21.78
N TYR A 27 -2.33 -2.58 21.65
CA TYR A 27 -3.24 -3.71 21.58
C TYR A 27 -3.28 -4.55 22.87
N LEU A 28 -2.73 -4.05 23.96
CA LEU A 28 -2.72 -4.74 25.25
C LEU A 28 -4.13 -5.14 25.72
N PRO A 29 -5.19 -4.32 25.55
CA PRO A 29 -6.55 -4.74 25.89
C PRO A 29 -6.99 -6.02 25.17
N TYR A 30 -6.53 -6.26 23.94
CA TYR A 30 -6.88 -7.47 23.17
C TYR A 30 -6.20 -8.73 23.71
N LEU A 31 -5.15 -8.57 24.51
CA LEU A 31 -4.42 -9.65 25.15
C LEU A 31 -4.89 -9.95 26.57
N ILE A 32 -5.54 -8.99 27.22
CA ILE A 32 -5.98 -9.11 28.62
C ILE A 32 -7.45 -9.55 28.70
N TYR A 33 -8.30 -9.08 27.79
CA TYR A 33 -9.74 -9.31 27.87
C TYR A 33 -10.20 -10.48 26.99
N ASP A 34 -10.99 -11.36 27.61
CA ASP A 34 -11.73 -12.41 26.93
C ASP A 34 -12.96 -11.80 26.24
N PHE A 35 -12.88 -11.61 24.92
CA PHE A 35 -13.98 -11.16 24.09
C PHE A 35 -13.81 -11.76 22.68
N GLY A 36 -14.88 -11.74 21.91
CA GLY A 36 -14.89 -12.11 20.50
C GLY A 36 -15.84 -11.20 19.73
N PHE A 37 -15.60 -11.06 18.43
CA PHE A 37 -16.57 -10.48 17.51
C PHE A 37 -17.61 -11.52 17.11
N HIS A 38 -18.73 -11.07 16.53
CA HIS A 38 -19.83 -11.95 16.14
C HIS A 38 -19.34 -13.19 15.36
N ASN A 39 -18.50 -13.01 14.35
CA ASN A 39 -18.02 -14.11 13.50
C ASN A 39 -16.96 -14.99 14.19
N ASP A 40 -16.37 -14.57 15.31
CA ASP A 40 -15.47 -15.43 16.10
C ASP A 40 -16.25 -16.55 16.78
N PHE A 41 -17.49 -16.28 17.18
CA PHE A 41 -18.35 -17.29 17.82
C PHE A 41 -18.84 -18.36 16.84
N GLU A 42 -18.77 -18.10 15.54
CA GLU A 42 -19.11 -19.11 14.53
C GLU A 42 -18.19 -20.33 14.64
N ILE A 43 -16.96 -20.18 15.14
CA ILE A 43 -16.01 -21.27 15.36
C ILE A 43 -16.60 -22.41 16.19
N TRP A 44 -17.54 -22.12 17.09
CA TRP A 44 -18.19 -23.14 17.93
C TRP A 44 -19.56 -23.57 17.44
N ALA A 45 -20.10 -22.91 16.40
CA ALA A 45 -21.38 -23.29 15.80
C ALA A 45 -21.29 -24.63 15.04
N TYR A 46 -20.08 -25.12 14.77
CA TYR A 46 -19.84 -26.38 14.09
C TYR A 46 -18.72 -27.17 14.78
N SER A 47 -18.76 -28.50 14.63
CA SER A 47 -17.83 -29.38 15.31
C SER A 47 -16.46 -29.37 14.63
N ASN A 48 -15.57 -28.46 15.06
CA ASN A 48 -14.16 -28.40 14.63
C ASN A 48 -13.41 -29.74 14.78
N LYS A 49 -13.89 -30.62 15.66
CA LYS A 49 -13.33 -31.96 15.93
C LYS A 49 -13.80 -33.05 14.97
N LYS A 50 -14.83 -32.79 14.15
CA LYS A 50 -15.24 -33.71 13.09
C LYS A 50 -14.48 -33.31 11.84
N CYS A 51 -13.73 -34.25 11.27
CA CYS A 51 -13.13 -34.07 9.96
C CYS A 51 -14.20 -33.55 8.98
N CYS A 52 -13.86 -32.51 8.20
CA CYS A 52 -14.76 -31.86 7.25
C CYS A 52 -15.91 -31.01 7.83
N GLY A 53 -15.87 -30.65 9.12
CA GLY A 53 -16.65 -29.51 9.63
C GLY A 53 -15.98 -28.21 9.23
N TRP A 54 -16.29 -27.68 8.05
CA TRP A 54 -15.70 -26.45 7.55
C TRP A 54 -16.32 -25.22 8.22
N PHE A 55 -15.53 -24.17 8.47
CA PHE A 55 -16.02 -22.83 8.80
C PHE A 55 -17.10 -22.43 7.80
N SER A 56 -18.20 -21.86 8.29
CA SER A 56 -19.39 -21.47 7.54
C SER A 56 -19.04 -20.74 6.22
N GLU A 57 -18.10 -19.79 6.27
CA GLU A 57 -17.71 -18.99 5.11
C GLU A 57 -16.78 -19.73 4.15
N THR A 58 -16.32 -20.95 4.43
CA THR A 58 -15.36 -21.67 3.58
C THR A 58 -15.84 -21.76 2.14
N TRP A 59 -17.10 -22.16 1.95
CA TRP A 59 -17.64 -22.33 0.61
C TRP A 59 -17.80 -21.00 -0.09
N HIS A 60 -18.21 -19.98 0.67
CA HIS A 60 -18.26 -18.61 0.19
C HIS A 60 -16.86 -18.10 -0.25
N LEU A 61 -15.84 -18.19 0.61
CA LEU A 61 -14.46 -17.80 0.33
C LEU A 61 -13.89 -18.52 -0.89
N THR A 62 -14.12 -19.83 -0.98
CA THR A 62 -13.72 -20.63 -2.14
C THR A 62 -14.40 -20.13 -3.41
N SER A 63 -15.70 -19.82 -3.34
CA SER A 63 -16.47 -19.34 -4.49
C SER A 63 -16.02 -17.98 -5.02
N ILE A 64 -15.50 -17.11 -4.14
CA ILE A 64 -14.95 -15.78 -4.51
C ILE A 64 -13.45 -15.82 -4.78
N GLY A 65 -12.86 -17.01 -4.95
CA GLY A 65 -11.47 -17.16 -5.38
C GLY A 65 -10.44 -17.01 -4.28
N ARG A 66 -10.88 -17.24 -3.03
CA ARG A 66 -10.03 -17.22 -1.82
C ARG A 66 -9.90 -18.61 -1.22
N PHE A 67 -9.72 -19.63 -2.06
CA PHE A 67 -9.65 -21.02 -1.60
C PHE A 67 -8.47 -21.25 -0.64
N LEU A 68 -7.34 -20.57 -0.85
CA LEU A 68 -6.18 -20.72 0.03
C LEU A 68 -6.45 -20.07 1.40
N GLN A 69 -7.16 -18.92 1.42
CA GLN A 69 -7.69 -18.38 2.68
C GLN A 69 -8.55 -19.42 3.38
N ALA A 70 -9.53 -20.00 2.68
CA ALA A 70 -10.47 -20.95 3.26
C ALA A 70 -9.73 -22.12 3.92
N ILE A 71 -8.77 -22.74 3.24
CA ILE A 71 -8.00 -23.87 3.78
C ILE A 71 -7.18 -23.44 5.01
N LEU A 72 -6.38 -22.36 4.88
CA LEU A 72 -5.50 -21.92 5.96
C LEU A 72 -6.27 -21.43 7.19
N GLN A 73 -7.41 -20.75 6.96
CA GLN A 73 -8.29 -20.27 8.02
C GLN A 73 -8.91 -21.44 8.78
N ASN A 74 -9.36 -22.50 8.11
CA ASN A 74 -9.86 -23.68 8.83
C ASN A 74 -8.78 -24.36 9.68
N ILE A 75 -7.56 -24.50 9.16
CA ILE A 75 -6.43 -25.06 9.93
C ILE A 75 -6.17 -24.18 11.14
N TYR A 76 -6.08 -22.86 10.96
CA TYR A 76 -5.84 -21.90 12.03
C TYR A 76 -6.96 -21.91 13.08
N LEU A 77 -8.23 -21.91 12.66
CA LEU A 77 -9.36 -21.85 13.57
C LEU A 77 -9.57 -23.16 14.36
N SER A 78 -9.04 -24.29 13.87
CA SER A 78 -9.11 -25.58 14.57
C SER A 78 -8.40 -25.60 15.92
N PHE A 79 -7.52 -24.64 16.19
CA PHE A 79 -6.78 -24.52 17.44
C PHE A 79 -7.54 -23.79 18.55
N PHE A 80 -8.71 -23.18 18.27
CA PHE A 80 -9.48 -22.43 19.25
C PHE A 80 -10.66 -23.23 19.80
N THR A 81 -10.62 -23.52 21.10
CA THR A 81 -11.61 -24.37 21.78
C THR A 81 -12.58 -23.61 22.66
N ASP A 82 -12.23 -22.40 23.06
CA ASP A 82 -12.92 -21.61 24.08
C ASP A 82 -12.59 -20.12 23.91
N LEU A 83 -13.32 -19.25 24.61
CA LEU A 83 -13.17 -17.80 24.47
C LEU A 83 -11.77 -17.30 24.85
N HIS A 84 -11.15 -17.91 25.84
CA HIS A 84 -9.82 -17.53 26.28
C HIS A 84 -8.78 -17.85 25.22
N SER A 85 -8.91 -18.97 24.51
CA SER A 85 -8.00 -19.35 23.43
C SER A 85 -7.89 -18.29 22.31
N LEU A 86 -8.93 -17.46 22.10
CA LEU A 86 -8.89 -16.37 21.11
C LEU A 86 -7.86 -15.29 21.44
N VAL A 87 -7.45 -15.15 22.70
CA VAL A 87 -6.37 -14.25 23.12
C VAL A 87 -5.06 -14.63 22.41
N TYR A 88 -4.76 -15.93 22.28
CA TYR A 88 -3.56 -16.39 21.57
C TYR A 88 -3.62 -16.08 20.08
N GLY A 89 -4.81 -16.19 19.47
CA GLY A 89 -5.03 -15.81 18.08
C GLY A 89 -4.74 -14.34 17.83
N ARG A 90 -5.26 -13.46 18.69
CA ARG A 90 -4.98 -12.01 18.68
C ARG A 90 -3.50 -11.70 18.92
N GLY A 91 -2.87 -12.40 19.85
CA GLY A 91 -1.42 -12.29 20.10
C GLY A 91 -0.58 -12.66 18.88
N LEU A 92 -0.95 -13.72 18.16
CA LEU A 92 -0.30 -14.09 16.91
C LEU A 92 -0.50 -13.02 15.82
N ALA A 93 -1.70 -12.45 15.73
CA ALA A 93 -2.01 -11.37 14.79
C ALA A 93 -1.14 -10.12 15.05
N ILE A 94 -1.02 -9.70 16.32
CA ILE A 94 -0.17 -8.57 16.73
C ILE A 94 1.31 -8.86 16.42
N LEU A 95 1.78 -10.07 16.69
CA LEU A 95 3.15 -10.49 16.36
C LEU A 95 3.43 -10.39 14.86
N PHE A 96 2.54 -10.92 14.01
CA PHE A 96 2.69 -10.83 12.56
C PHE A 96 2.61 -9.39 12.06
N SER A 97 1.77 -8.54 12.66
CA SER A 97 1.76 -7.11 12.37
C SER A 97 3.05 -6.41 12.78
N ALA A 98 3.68 -6.79 13.89
CA ALA A 98 4.99 -6.26 14.28
C ALA A 98 6.08 -6.67 13.27
N ILE A 99 6.06 -7.93 12.82
CA ILE A 99 6.96 -8.40 11.74
C ILE A 99 6.73 -7.57 10.47
N ALA A 100 5.48 -7.44 10.02
CA ALA A 100 5.15 -6.66 8.83
C ALA A 100 5.56 -5.18 8.97
N ALA A 101 5.34 -4.56 10.14
CA ALA A 101 5.77 -3.20 10.42
C ALA A 101 7.30 -3.04 10.33
N ILE A 102 8.06 -3.98 10.88
CA ILE A 102 9.54 -4.00 10.79
C ILE A 102 10.00 -4.14 9.33
N LEU A 103 9.33 -4.98 8.54
CA LEU A 103 9.61 -5.13 7.12
C LEU A 103 9.32 -3.82 6.36
N ILE A 104 8.18 -3.16 6.63
CA ILE A 104 7.83 -1.86 6.06
C ILE A 104 8.86 -0.80 6.47
N PHE A 105 9.23 -0.71 7.75
CA PHE A 105 10.25 0.21 8.24
C PHE A 105 11.57 0.05 7.48
N SER A 106 12.02 -1.20 7.33
CA SER A 106 13.29 -1.52 6.68
C SER A 106 13.28 -1.10 5.21
N GLN A 107 12.14 -1.25 4.53
CA GLN A 107 11.98 -0.87 3.13
C GLN A 107 11.74 0.64 2.96
N ALA A 108 11.01 1.27 3.88
CA ALA A 108 10.83 2.72 3.97
C ALA A 108 12.17 3.44 4.07
N LYS A 109 13.04 2.98 4.97
CA LYS A 109 14.39 3.50 5.14
C LYS A 109 15.24 3.34 3.87
N LYS A 110 15.23 2.15 3.26
CA LYS A 110 15.90 1.91 1.96
C LYS A 110 15.34 2.79 0.84
N GLY A 111 14.06 3.16 0.93
CA GLY A 111 13.37 4.08 0.03
C GLY A 111 13.69 5.57 0.28
N GLY A 112 14.53 5.90 1.25
CA GLY A 112 15.02 7.26 1.52
C GLY A 112 14.29 7.99 2.65
N MET A 113 13.39 7.32 3.38
CA MET A 113 12.76 7.90 4.57
C MET A 113 13.73 7.94 5.75
N SER A 114 13.57 8.95 6.63
CA SER A 114 14.31 9.00 7.90
C SER A 114 13.91 7.82 8.81
N ASN A 115 14.74 7.47 9.81
CA ASN A 115 14.40 6.41 10.76
C ASN A 115 13.06 6.69 11.46
N PHE A 116 12.89 7.91 11.99
CA PHE A 116 11.66 8.30 12.67
C PHE A 116 10.44 8.25 11.74
N SER A 117 10.54 8.82 10.53
CA SER A 117 9.44 8.78 9.56
C SER A 117 9.09 7.36 9.13
N SER A 118 10.09 6.49 8.97
CA SER A 118 9.87 5.07 8.64
C SER A 118 9.15 4.32 9.76
N ALA A 119 9.52 4.60 11.02
CA ALA A 119 8.90 3.99 12.19
C ALA A 119 7.46 4.49 12.35
N ALA A 120 7.24 5.81 12.27
CA ALA A 120 5.92 6.41 12.32
C ALA A 120 5.01 5.90 11.19
N PHE A 121 5.55 5.77 9.96
CA PHE A 121 4.80 5.25 8.82
C PHE A 121 4.40 3.79 9.00
N SER A 122 5.36 2.92 9.37
CA SER A 122 5.09 1.49 9.58
C SER A 122 4.13 1.23 10.74
N LEU A 123 4.27 1.94 11.86
CA LEU A 123 3.31 1.92 12.96
C LEU A 123 1.95 2.44 12.52
N GLY A 124 1.92 3.58 11.81
CA GLY A 124 0.71 4.21 11.30
C GLY A 124 -0.15 3.22 10.52
N VAL A 125 0.43 2.43 9.61
CA VAL A 125 -0.28 1.41 8.81
C VAL A 125 -1.03 0.41 9.70
N PHE A 126 -0.40 -0.07 10.77
CA PHE A 126 -0.99 -1.07 11.66
C PHE A 126 -1.76 -0.49 12.84
N LEU A 127 -1.82 0.83 12.98
CA LEU A 127 -2.65 1.55 13.94
C LEU A 127 -3.88 2.19 13.29
N LEU A 128 -4.01 2.10 11.96
CA LEU A 128 -5.22 2.50 11.25
C LEU A 128 -6.45 1.77 11.81
N PRO A 129 -7.62 2.41 11.91
CA PRO A 129 -8.84 1.75 12.41
C PRO A 129 -9.17 0.42 11.70
N PRO A 130 -9.06 0.28 10.37
CA PRO A 130 -9.23 -1.03 9.72
C PRO A 130 -8.22 -2.10 10.19
N ALA A 131 -6.98 -1.71 10.48
CA ALA A 131 -5.99 -2.64 11.03
C ALA A 131 -6.34 -3.07 12.45
N GLN A 132 -6.85 -2.16 13.29
CA GLN A 132 -7.30 -2.48 14.65
C GLN A 132 -8.42 -3.53 14.64
N VAL A 133 -9.40 -3.38 13.73
CA VAL A 133 -10.47 -4.37 13.53
C VAL A 133 -9.88 -5.71 13.07
N ASN A 134 -9.00 -5.70 12.06
CA ASN A 134 -8.39 -6.92 11.55
C ASN A 134 -7.48 -7.65 12.56
N LEU A 135 -6.88 -6.93 13.50
CA LEU A 135 -6.01 -7.49 14.53
C LEU A 135 -6.76 -8.03 15.75
N SER A 136 -7.93 -7.47 16.02
CA SER A 136 -8.81 -7.92 17.10
C SER A 136 -9.68 -9.10 16.69
N TRP A 137 -10.00 -9.20 15.40
CA TRP A 137 -10.88 -10.22 14.85
C TRP A 137 -10.07 -11.43 14.37
N ILE A 138 -10.16 -12.57 15.08
CA ILE A 138 -9.26 -13.71 14.82
C ILE A 138 -9.47 -14.35 13.45
N THR A 139 -10.69 -14.36 12.90
CA THR A 139 -10.92 -14.88 11.54
C THR A 139 -10.20 -14.05 10.46
N ASN A 140 -9.84 -12.80 10.76
CA ASN A 140 -9.08 -11.92 9.86
C ASN A 140 -7.56 -12.10 9.94
N PHE A 141 -7.03 -12.95 10.82
CA PHE A 141 -5.59 -13.21 10.91
C PHE A 141 -4.98 -13.62 9.56
N ILE A 142 -5.60 -14.58 8.88
CA ILE A 142 -5.14 -15.11 7.59
C ILE A 142 -5.20 -14.04 6.48
N PRO A 143 -6.35 -13.40 6.18
CA PRO A 143 -6.44 -12.41 5.11
C PRO A 143 -5.70 -11.09 5.38
N ALA A 144 -5.44 -10.73 6.64
CA ALA A 144 -4.78 -9.48 7.00
C ALA A 144 -3.30 -9.67 7.40
N PRO A 145 -2.90 -9.78 8.68
CA PRO A 145 -1.50 -9.71 9.08
C PRO A 145 -0.64 -10.84 8.50
N PHE A 146 -1.15 -12.06 8.40
CA PHE A 146 -0.43 -13.18 7.78
C PHE A 146 -0.12 -12.90 6.30
N THR A 147 -1.14 -12.53 5.53
CA THR A 147 -0.99 -12.20 4.11
C THR A 147 -0.08 -10.98 3.91
N ALA A 148 -0.17 -9.97 4.77
CA ALA A 148 0.70 -8.80 4.69
C ALA A 148 2.18 -9.17 4.80
N VAL A 149 2.55 -10.07 5.72
CA VAL A 149 3.92 -10.58 5.83
C VAL A 149 4.33 -11.32 4.55
N LEU A 150 3.49 -12.21 4.00
CA LEU A 150 3.80 -12.93 2.76
C LEU A 150 4.05 -11.99 1.57
N VAL A 151 3.21 -10.97 1.42
CA VAL A 151 3.33 -9.97 0.34
C VAL A 151 4.59 -9.14 0.51
N LEU A 152 4.92 -8.72 1.73
CA LEU A 152 6.14 -7.96 2.00
C LEU A 152 7.38 -8.81 1.77
N LEU A 153 7.38 -10.09 2.15
CA LEU A 153 8.46 -11.02 1.84
C LEU A 153 8.61 -11.21 0.33
N SER A 154 7.51 -11.37 -0.41
CA SER A 154 7.51 -11.42 -1.87
C SER A 154 8.19 -10.19 -2.47
N ALA A 155 7.84 -8.99 -1.99
CA ALA A 155 8.38 -7.73 -2.47
C ALA A 155 9.87 -7.52 -2.11
N ILE A 156 10.33 -8.09 -0.98
CA ILE A 156 11.73 -8.04 -0.56
C ILE A 156 12.62 -8.99 -1.36
N ILE A 157 12.11 -10.18 -1.67
CA ILE A 157 12.82 -11.20 -2.45
C ILE A 157 12.82 -10.85 -3.95
N PHE A 158 11.84 -10.05 -4.40
CA PHE A 158 11.70 -9.62 -5.78
C PHE A 158 13.02 -9.02 -6.33
N PRO A 159 13.59 -9.62 -7.38
CA PRO A 159 14.91 -9.21 -7.86
C PRO A 159 14.89 -7.87 -8.58
N ASP A 160 15.98 -7.10 -8.42
CA ASP A 160 16.21 -5.88 -9.18
C ASP A 160 16.21 -6.17 -10.69
N PHE A 161 15.69 -5.23 -11.48
CA PHE A 161 15.57 -5.36 -12.93
C PHE A 161 16.93 -5.65 -13.62
N GLU A 162 17.99 -4.98 -13.17
CA GLU A 162 19.34 -5.19 -13.70
C GLU A 162 19.91 -6.58 -13.38
N LYS A 163 19.53 -7.16 -12.24
CA LYS A 163 20.02 -8.50 -11.84
C LYS A 163 19.42 -9.59 -12.72
N ILE A 164 18.20 -9.41 -13.22
CA ILE A 164 17.52 -10.39 -14.09
C ILE A 164 18.30 -10.58 -15.40
N LYS A 165 18.91 -9.51 -15.92
CA LYS A 165 19.73 -9.57 -17.14
C LYS A 165 20.95 -10.48 -17.00
N THR A 166 21.43 -10.71 -15.78
CA THR A 166 22.63 -11.53 -15.51
C THR A 166 22.40 -13.04 -15.68
N ARG A 167 21.15 -13.49 -15.84
CA ARG A 167 20.75 -14.90 -16.00
C ARG A 167 21.26 -15.86 -14.90
N LYS A 168 21.64 -15.36 -13.73
CA LYS A 168 22.06 -16.19 -12.59
C LYS A 168 20.88 -17.01 -12.05
N PRO A 169 21.05 -18.32 -11.75
CA PRO A 169 19.94 -19.18 -11.30
C PRO A 169 19.29 -18.68 -10.01
N GLN A 170 20.07 -18.14 -9.07
CA GLN A 170 19.54 -17.58 -7.82
C GLN A 170 18.53 -16.45 -8.06
N VAL A 171 18.73 -15.62 -9.08
CA VAL A 171 17.84 -14.51 -9.41
C VAL A 171 16.49 -15.03 -9.91
N TRP A 172 16.51 -16.09 -10.73
CA TRP A 172 15.30 -16.74 -11.22
C TRP A 172 14.56 -17.49 -10.11
N ILE A 173 15.27 -18.16 -9.20
CA ILE A 173 14.68 -18.79 -8.02
C ILE A 173 13.97 -17.74 -7.17
N ASN A 174 14.63 -16.61 -6.89
CA ASN A 174 14.01 -15.50 -6.14
C ASN A 174 12.78 -14.94 -6.86
N LEU A 175 12.83 -14.79 -8.19
CA LEU A 175 11.68 -14.34 -8.99
C LEU A 175 10.50 -15.30 -8.86
N TRP A 176 10.74 -16.61 -8.97
CA TRP A 176 9.72 -17.64 -8.83
C TRP A 176 9.13 -17.70 -7.43
N ILE A 177 9.97 -17.62 -6.39
CA ILE A 177 9.50 -17.55 -4.99
C ILE A 177 8.63 -16.31 -4.78
N SER A 178 9.08 -15.14 -5.26
CA SER A 178 8.32 -13.90 -5.21
C SER A 178 6.96 -14.05 -5.91
N PHE A 179 6.94 -14.67 -7.10
CA PHE A 179 5.72 -14.94 -7.87
C PHE A 179 4.75 -15.84 -7.10
N LEU A 180 5.23 -16.98 -6.57
CA LEU A 180 4.40 -17.92 -5.83
C LEU A 180 3.83 -17.31 -4.55
N LEU A 181 4.64 -16.54 -3.81
CA LEU A 181 4.18 -15.83 -2.60
C LEU A 181 3.11 -14.77 -2.92
N LEU A 182 3.30 -14.01 -4.00
CA LEU A 182 2.33 -13.00 -4.41
C LEU A 182 1.04 -13.65 -4.93
N LEU A 183 1.15 -14.71 -5.74
CA LEU A 183 0.00 -15.47 -6.23
C LEU A 183 -0.77 -16.13 -5.07
N ALA A 184 -0.07 -16.71 -4.10
CA ALA A 184 -0.68 -17.23 -2.89
C ALA A 184 -1.43 -16.14 -2.12
N SER A 185 -0.85 -14.94 -2.01
CA SER A 185 -1.47 -13.81 -1.34
C SER A 185 -2.75 -13.32 -2.04
N LEU A 186 -2.81 -13.39 -3.38
CA LEU A 186 -4.04 -13.14 -4.13
C LEU A 186 -5.11 -14.21 -3.88
N PHE A 187 -4.73 -15.49 -3.78
CA PHE A 187 -5.65 -16.57 -3.39
C PHE A 187 -6.00 -16.60 -1.89
N ILE A 188 -5.34 -15.78 -1.08
CA ILE A 188 -5.76 -15.52 0.28
C ILE A 188 -6.67 -14.28 0.29
N TYR A 189 -6.13 -13.10 0.04
CA TYR A 189 -6.88 -11.86 0.07
C TYR A 189 -6.30 -10.81 -0.88
N PRO A 190 -6.91 -10.62 -2.07
CA PRO A 190 -6.38 -9.72 -3.09
C PRO A 190 -6.10 -8.27 -2.64
N PRO A 191 -6.92 -7.64 -1.78
CA PRO A 191 -6.62 -6.29 -1.32
C PRO A 191 -5.27 -6.16 -0.59
N THR A 192 -4.89 -7.14 0.23
CA THR A 192 -3.59 -7.12 0.94
C THR A 192 -2.41 -7.31 -0.02
N ALA A 193 -2.61 -7.97 -1.17
CA ALA A 193 -1.57 -8.10 -2.20
C ALA A 193 -1.05 -6.75 -2.72
N GLY A 194 -1.86 -5.68 -2.63
CA GLY A 194 -1.46 -4.32 -2.97
C GLY A 194 -0.24 -3.80 -2.20
N PHE A 195 0.07 -4.36 -1.02
CA PHE A 195 1.30 -4.05 -0.28
C PHE A 195 2.58 -4.34 -1.05
N PHE A 196 2.53 -5.19 -2.09
CA PHE A 196 3.69 -5.44 -2.96
C PHE A 196 4.18 -4.14 -3.61
N LEU A 197 3.24 -3.29 -4.02
CA LEU A 197 3.53 -2.01 -4.68
C LEU A 197 3.92 -0.90 -3.69
N LEU A 198 3.81 -1.14 -2.38
CA LEU A 198 4.17 -0.16 -1.37
C LEU A 198 5.66 0.22 -1.47
N ILE A 199 6.54 -0.76 -1.65
CA ILE A 199 7.99 -0.54 -1.75
C ILE A 199 8.36 0.38 -2.94
N PRO A 200 7.96 0.08 -4.20
CA PRO A 200 8.25 0.98 -5.30
C PRO A 200 7.59 2.36 -5.13
N LEU A 201 6.38 2.45 -4.57
CA LEU A 201 5.71 3.73 -4.33
C LEU A 201 6.44 4.60 -3.30
N ILE A 202 6.91 4.02 -2.20
CA ILE A 202 7.77 4.71 -1.21
C ILE A 202 9.01 5.24 -1.91
N LYS A 203 9.71 4.40 -2.69
CA LYS A 203 10.94 4.81 -3.37
C LYS A 203 10.69 5.94 -4.37
N ILE A 204 9.61 5.86 -5.17
CA ILE A 204 9.23 6.93 -6.09
C ILE A 204 8.94 8.23 -5.34
N THR A 205 8.26 8.15 -4.19
CA THR A 205 7.86 9.31 -3.40
C THR A 205 9.06 9.97 -2.70
N TYR A 206 9.86 9.17 -2.00
CA TYR A 206 10.91 9.64 -1.09
C TYR A 206 12.32 9.55 -1.65
N SER A 207 12.58 8.81 -2.71
CA SER A 207 13.87 8.88 -3.43
C SER A 207 13.73 9.57 -4.78
N GLY A 208 12.50 9.74 -5.29
CA GLY A 208 12.27 10.27 -6.62
C GLY A 208 12.68 9.26 -7.69
N ILE A 209 12.49 9.62 -8.95
CA ILE A 209 12.97 8.81 -10.08
C ILE A 209 14.01 9.55 -10.89
N GLN A 210 15.19 9.65 -10.28
CA GLN A 210 16.34 10.36 -10.84
C GLN A 210 17.03 9.56 -11.95
N LYS A 211 17.14 8.22 -11.79
CA LYS A 211 17.83 7.35 -12.76
C LYS A 211 16.83 6.58 -13.62
N LEU A 212 17.22 6.31 -14.86
CA LEU A 212 16.45 5.45 -15.78
C LEU A 212 16.24 4.05 -15.19
N ALA A 213 17.24 3.52 -14.48
CA ALA A 213 17.16 2.23 -13.80
C ALA A 213 16.05 2.16 -12.74
N ASP A 214 15.83 3.26 -12.00
CA ASP A 214 14.76 3.32 -10.99
C ASP A 214 13.36 3.34 -11.65
N ARG A 215 13.23 4.03 -12.81
CA ARG A 215 11.99 3.99 -13.62
C ARG A 215 11.71 2.58 -14.12
N ALA A 216 12.73 1.96 -14.70
CA ALA A 216 12.62 0.61 -15.24
C ALA A 216 12.25 -0.40 -14.14
N HIS A 217 12.86 -0.29 -12.96
CA HIS A 217 12.53 -1.17 -11.84
C HIS A 217 11.11 -0.95 -11.31
N ALA A 218 10.65 0.29 -11.18
CA ALA A 218 9.27 0.58 -10.80
C ALA A 218 8.28 0.00 -11.81
N ILE A 219 8.44 0.29 -13.10
CA ILE A 219 7.59 -0.26 -14.17
C ILE A 219 7.61 -1.79 -14.12
N TYR A 220 8.78 -2.39 -13.96
CA TYR A 220 8.93 -3.83 -13.85
C TYR A 220 8.13 -4.42 -12.66
N ALA A 221 8.15 -3.78 -11.49
CA ALA A 221 7.33 -4.19 -10.34
C ALA A 221 5.82 -4.08 -10.62
N PHE A 222 5.37 -2.99 -11.26
CA PHE A 222 3.96 -2.83 -11.65
C PHE A 222 3.51 -3.87 -12.67
N VAL A 223 4.33 -4.13 -13.70
CA VAL A 223 4.05 -5.15 -14.73
C VAL A 223 4.02 -6.54 -14.09
N PHE A 224 4.96 -6.85 -13.20
CA PHE A 224 4.99 -8.13 -12.49
C PHE A 224 3.73 -8.33 -11.63
N PHE A 225 3.35 -7.31 -10.85
CA PHE A 225 2.13 -7.35 -10.03
C PHE A 225 0.87 -7.49 -10.89
N GLY A 226 0.76 -6.71 -11.97
CA GLY A 226 -0.37 -6.76 -12.90
C GLY A 226 -0.47 -8.11 -13.60
N THR A 227 0.66 -8.67 -14.03
CA THR A 227 0.71 -10.00 -14.66
C THR A 227 0.28 -11.09 -13.68
N THR A 228 0.77 -11.04 -12.44
CA THR A 228 0.38 -12.01 -11.40
C THR A 228 -1.12 -11.91 -11.08
N SER A 229 -1.65 -10.69 -11.03
CA SER A 229 -3.08 -10.42 -10.84
C SER A 229 -3.93 -10.94 -12.01
N ALA A 230 -3.45 -10.77 -13.25
CA ALA A 230 -4.10 -11.31 -14.44
C ALA A 230 -4.11 -12.84 -14.44
N ILE A 231 -3.00 -13.48 -14.04
CA ILE A 231 -2.90 -14.93 -13.88
C ILE A 231 -3.90 -15.40 -12.83
N TYR A 232 -3.90 -14.81 -11.62
CA TYR A 232 -4.89 -15.09 -10.59
C TYR A 232 -6.33 -14.99 -11.13
N PHE A 233 -6.64 -13.91 -11.85
CA PHE A 233 -7.96 -13.68 -12.43
C PHE A 233 -8.33 -14.78 -13.44
N VAL A 234 -7.41 -15.15 -14.34
CA VAL A 234 -7.62 -16.24 -15.31
C VAL A 234 -7.88 -17.56 -14.61
N PHE A 235 -7.05 -17.93 -13.63
CA PHE A 235 -7.22 -19.17 -12.88
C PHE A 235 -8.54 -19.20 -12.11
N HIS A 236 -8.87 -18.15 -11.37
CA HIS A 236 -10.09 -18.11 -10.61
C HIS A 236 -11.33 -18.06 -11.53
N ARG A 237 -11.36 -17.14 -12.50
CA ARG A 237 -12.56 -16.89 -13.30
C ARG A 237 -12.77 -17.93 -14.40
N LEU A 238 -11.76 -18.16 -15.23
CA LEU A 238 -11.92 -18.98 -16.43
C LEU A 238 -11.86 -20.47 -16.13
N ILE A 239 -11.06 -20.86 -15.14
CA ILE A 239 -10.89 -22.26 -14.77
C ILE A 239 -11.81 -22.61 -13.62
N PHE A 240 -11.63 -21.98 -12.45
CA PHE A 240 -12.32 -22.42 -11.22
C PHE A 240 -13.83 -22.15 -11.24
N MET A 241 -14.27 -20.90 -11.45
CA MET A 241 -15.71 -20.59 -11.45
C MET A 241 -16.48 -21.37 -12.52
N ASN A 242 -15.86 -21.59 -13.68
CA ASN A 242 -16.46 -22.37 -14.76
C ASN A 242 -16.56 -23.85 -14.41
N LEU A 243 -15.49 -24.44 -13.86
CA LEU A 243 -15.45 -25.86 -13.46
C LEU A 243 -16.52 -26.18 -12.39
N TYR A 244 -16.78 -25.24 -11.47
CA TYR A 244 -17.73 -25.43 -10.37
C TYR A 244 -19.10 -24.76 -10.60
N ASN A 245 -19.39 -24.25 -11.80
CA ASN A 245 -20.64 -23.57 -12.15
C ASN A 245 -21.07 -22.49 -11.13
N ILE A 246 -20.12 -21.68 -10.67
CA ILE A 246 -20.37 -20.68 -9.63
C ILE A 246 -21.00 -19.44 -10.27
N HIS A 247 -22.18 -19.05 -9.77
CA HIS A 247 -22.91 -17.87 -10.24
C HIS A 247 -23.27 -16.98 -9.06
N PHE A 248 -22.89 -15.70 -9.12
CA PHE A 248 -23.29 -14.72 -8.12
C PHE A 248 -24.58 -14.02 -8.53
N PRO A 249 -25.51 -13.75 -7.60
CA PRO A 249 -26.70 -12.97 -7.90
C PRO A 249 -26.30 -11.56 -8.32
N LYS A 250 -27.14 -10.93 -9.17
CA LYS A 250 -26.84 -9.62 -9.78
C LYS A 250 -26.55 -8.50 -8.76
N THR A 251 -27.07 -8.65 -7.55
CA THR A 251 -26.98 -7.72 -6.42
C THR A 251 -25.84 -8.02 -5.44
N SER A 252 -25.06 -9.10 -5.65
CA SER A 252 -23.99 -9.47 -4.72
C SER A 252 -22.86 -8.43 -4.74
N PHE A 253 -22.38 -8.02 -3.56
CA PHE A 253 -21.14 -7.22 -3.45
C PHE A 253 -19.91 -7.97 -3.95
N TYR A 254 -19.96 -9.31 -3.94
CA TYR A 254 -18.93 -10.20 -4.49
C TYR A 254 -19.10 -10.44 -5.97
N ARG A 255 -20.09 -9.78 -6.58
CA ARG A 255 -20.14 -9.57 -8.02
C ARG A 255 -19.05 -8.57 -8.41
N PHE A 256 -17.81 -8.98 -8.18
CA PHE A 256 -16.68 -8.54 -8.97
C PHE A 256 -16.73 -9.17 -10.37
N ASP A 257 -17.91 -9.57 -10.87
CA ASP A 257 -18.16 -9.40 -12.29
C ASP A 257 -17.87 -7.91 -12.54
N VAL A 258 -16.69 -7.59 -13.08
CA VAL A 258 -16.59 -7.59 -14.53
C VAL A 258 -17.80 -6.85 -15.06
N SER A 259 -17.99 -5.59 -14.66
CA SER A 259 -18.28 -4.66 -15.72
C SER A 259 -17.10 -4.84 -16.68
N GLY A 260 -17.33 -5.50 -17.82
CA GLY A 260 -16.35 -5.53 -18.90
C GLY A 260 -15.95 -4.08 -19.28
N SER A 261 -16.77 -3.12 -18.88
CA SER A 261 -16.47 -1.72 -18.76
C SER A 261 -15.40 -1.44 -17.70
N ILE A 262 -14.14 -1.42 -18.14
CA ILE A 262 -13.01 -0.83 -17.41
C ILE A 262 -13.40 0.55 -16.82
N PHE A 263 -14.18 1.34 -17.56
CA PHE A 263 -14.64 2.66 -17.14
C PHE A 263 -15.57 2.63 -15.92
N GLU A 264 -16.48 1.67 -15.83
CA GLU A 264 -17.38 1.57 -14.67
C GLU A 264 -16.60 1.18 -13.41
N ASN A 265 -15.61 0.28 -13.53
CA ASN A 265 -14.74 -0.07 -12.40
C ASN A 265 -13.86 1.11 -11.97
N ILE A 266 -13.33 1.88 -12.92
CA ILE A 266 -12.59 3.12 -12.63
C ILE A 266 -13.50 4.13 -11.93
N TYR A 267 -14.72 4.33 -12.45
CA TYR A 267 -15.70 5.23 -11.87
C TYR A 267 -16.06 4.82 -10.42
N LYS A 268 -16.40 3.55 -10.19
CA LYS A 268 -16.65 2.99 -8.85
C LYS A 268 -15.44 3.17 -7.93
N PHE A 269 -14.22 2.97 -8.44
CA PHE A 269 -13.02 3.22 -7.66
C PHE A 269 -12.94 4.68 -7.21
N PHE A 270 -13.14 5.65 -8.11
CA PHE A 270 -13.02 7.07 -7.76
C PHE A 270 -14.16 7.60 -6.89
N ILE A 271 -15.37 7.06 -7.03
CA ILE A 271 -16.57 7.56 -6.32
C ILE A 271 -16.81 6.83 -5.00
N GLU A 272 -16.53 5.53 -4.93
CA GLU A 272 -16.84 4.72 -3.73
C GLU A 272 -15.56 4.38 -2.96
N ILE A 273 -14.56 3.83 -3.64
CA ILE A 273 -13.40 3.24 -2.95
C ILE A 273 -12.40 4.32 -2.50
N LEU A 274 -12.03 5.24 -3.39
CA LEU A 274 -11.02 6.26 -3.12
C LEU A 274 -11.42 7.19 -1.96
N PRO A 275 -12.67 7.69 -1.87
CA PRO A 275 -13.07 8.51 -0.72
C PRO A 275 -12.96 7.74 0.60
N VAL A 276 -13.33 6.45 0.62
CA VAL A 276 -13.16 5.60 1.80
C VAL A 276 -11.67 5.43 2.15
N MET A 277 -10.81 5.21 1.15
CA MET A 277 -9.36 5.13 1.33
C MET A 277 -8.72 6.45 1.80
N LEU A 278 -9.34 7.60 1.52
CA LEU A 278 -8.88 8.90 2.00
C LEU A 278 -9.47 9.25 3.38
N ASN A 279 -10.50 8.52 3.82
CA ASN A 279 -11.16 8.66 5.13
C ASN A 279 -10.76 7.55 6.12
N LEU A 280 -9.57 6.95 6.01
CA LEU A 280 -9.19 5.79 6.83
C LEU A 280 -9.31 6.00 8.35
N TRP A 281 -9.18 7.24 8.82
CA TRP A 281 -9.32 7.62 10.24
C TRP A 281 -10.70 8.15 10.62
N ASN A 282 -11.61 8.28 9.66
CA ASN A 282 -12.93 8.85 9.85
C ASN A 282 -14.00 7.74 9.69
N PRO A 283 -14.66 7.32 10.76
CA PRO A 283 -15.66 6.25 10.72
C PRO A 283 -16.92 6.62 9.92
N ALA A 284 -17.19 7.91 9.73
CA ALA A 284 -18.29 8.40 8.90
C ALA A 284 -17.73 9.05 7.62
N PRO A 285 -17.39 8.25 6.58
CA PRO A 285 -16.66 8.74 5.41
C PRO A 285 -17.38 9.92 4.77
N SER A 286 -16.62 11.00 4.53
CA SER A 286 -17.13 12.22 3.94
C SER A 286 -16.30 12.59 2.71
N ILE A 287 -16.99 12.94 1.61
CA ILE A 287 -16.34 13.41 0.38
C ILE A 287 -15.51 14.67 0.67
N LEU A 288 -16.01 15.56 1.55
CA LEU A 288 -15.29 16.78 1.92
C LEU A 288 -13.95 16.44 2.59
N ILE A 289 -13.95 15.52 3.56
CA ILE A 289 -12.73 15.08 4.25
C ILE A 289 -11.79 14.37 3.26
N ALA A 290 -12.32 13.55 2.35
CA ALA A 290 -11.51 12.90 1.32
C ALA A 290 -10.78 13.95 0.46
N VAL A 291 -11.49 14.98 -0.01
CA VAL A 291 -10.92 16.06 -0.83
C VAL A 291 -9.83 16.83 -0.06
N VAL A 292 -10.08 17.15 1.22
CA VAL A 292 -9.09 17.82 2.07
C VAL A 292 -7.85 16.95 2.26
N VAL A 293 -8.01 15.66 2.59
CA VAL A 293 -6.89 14.72 2.76
C VAL A 293 -6.11 14.58 1.45
N LEU A 294 -6.79 14.44 0.31
CA LEU A 294 -6.17 14.39 -1.01
C LEU A 294 -5.36 15.66 -1.29
N PHE A 295 -5.92 16.83 -1.00
CA PHE A 295 -5.23 18.11 -1.18
C PHE A 295 -3.98 18.21 -0.30
N VAL A 296 -4.06 17.79 0.97
CA VAL A 296 -2.91 17.73 1.88
C VAL A 296 -1.84 16.78 1.34
N ILE A 297 -2.21 15.60 0.83
CA ILE A 297 -1.27 14.65 0.20
C ILE A 297 -0.61 15.30 -1.01
N LEU A 298 -1.38 15.89 -1.92
CA LEU A 298 -0.86 16.50 -3.16
C LEU A 298 0.08 17.68 -2.86
N ILE A 299 -0.29 18.56 -1.93
CA ILE A 299 0.58 19.66 -1.48
C ILE A 299 1.86 19.10 -0.86
N SER A 300 1.74 18.14 0.06
CA SER A 300 2.91 17.55 0.73
C SER A 300 3.87 16.91 -0.27
N LEU A 301 3.33 16.19 -1.26
CA LEU A 301 4.11 15.63 -2.37
C LEU A 301 4.73 16.72 -3.25
N GLY A 302 4.01 17.80 -3.52
CA GLY A 302 4.48 18.96 -4.27
C GLY A 302 5.65 19.66 -3.59
N LEU A 303 5.50 19.97 -2.29
CA LEU A 303 6.53 20.57 -1.45
C LEU A 303 7.77 19.68 -1.33
N LEU A 304 7.57 18.37 -1.14
CA LEU A 304 8.66 17.39 -1.08
C LEU A 304 9.46 17.35 -2.39
N ARG A 305 8.79 17.44 -3.54
CA ARG A 305 9.45 17.52 -4.85
C ARG A 305 10.16 18.85 -5.05
N PHE A 306 9.56 19.96 -4.62
CA PHE A 306 10.15 21.29 -4.72
C PHE A 306 11.46 21.38 -3.93
N ALA A 307 11.44 21.02 -2.64
CA ALA A 307 12.61 21.06 -1.76
C ALA A 307 13.80 20.25 -2.32
N ARG A 308 13.52 19.14 -2.99
CA ARG A 308 14.54 18.28 -3.60
C ARG A 308 15.15 18.84 -4.88
N ASN A 309 14.35 19.54 -5.68
CA ASN A 309 14.88 20.18 -6.88
C ASN A 309 15.90 21.25 -6.49
N ASP A 310 15.66 21.98 -5.40
CA ASP A 310 16.59 23.01 -4.90
C ASP A 310 17.94 22.41 -4.44
N GLU A 311 17.93 21.26 -3.76
CA GLU A 311 19.16 20.55 -3.37
C GLU A 311 20.00 20.11 -4.58
N SER A 312 19.35 19.75 -5.69
CA SER A 312 20.05 19.33 -6.91
C SER A 312 20.71 20.46 -7.70
N VAL A 313 20.35 21.73 -7.40
CA VAL A 313 20.83 22.91 -8.11
C VAL A 313 22.03 23.56 -7.44
N ILE A 314 22.36 23.22 -6.19
CA ILE A 314 23.60 23.68 -5.55
C ILE A 314 24.76 23.00 -6.30
N PRO A 315 25.53 23.73 -7.14
CA PRO A 315 26.64 23.12 -7.84
C PRO A 315 27.60 22.62 -6.77
N ALA A 316 27.90 21.32 -6.80
CA ALA A 316 28.94 20.72 -5.98
C ALA A 316 30.13 21.67 -6.00
N LYS A 317 30.44 22.26 -4.83
CA LYS A 317 31.53 23.21 -4.64
C LYS A 317 32.70 22.68 -5.46
N ALA A 318 33.04 23.40 -6.54
CA ALA A 318 34.14 23.04 -7.42
C ALA A 318 35.30 22.71 -6.50
N GLY A 319 35.68 21.43 -6.47
CA GLY A 319 36.75 20.94 -5.62
C GLY A 319 37.92 21.87 -5.80
N ASN A 320 38.51 22.28 -4.67
CA ASN A 320 39.69 23.13 -4.63
C ASN A 320 40.61 22.70 -5.77
N PRO A 321 40.88 23.55 -6.77
CA PRO A 321 41.72 23.16 -7.89
C PRO A 321 43.04 22.68 -7.31
N ASP A 322 43.38 21.42 -7.59
CA ASP A 322 44.65 20.83 -7.19
C ASP A 322 45.76 21.79 -7.65
N PRO A 323 46.57 22.37 -6.76
CA PRO A 323 47.54 23.41 -7.11
C PRO A 323 48.72 22.89 -7.97
N ARG A 324 48.59 21.72 -8.60
CA ARG A 324 49.67 21.01 -9.30
C ARG A 324 49.60 21.05 -10.82
N PHE A 325 48.73 21.86 -11.42
CA PHE A 325 48.76 22.13 -12.87
C PHE A 325 49.03 23.61 -13.15
N HIS A 326 50.30 23.99 -13.02
CA HIS A 326 50.85 25.16 -13.71
C HIS A 326 51.19 24.75 -15.15
N GLY A 327 50.19 24.83 -16.03
CA GLY A 327 50.38 24.76 -17.48
C GLY A 327 49.55 25.84 -18.12
N ASP A 328 50.20 26.74 -18.86
CA ASP A 328 49.61 27.87 -19.57
C ASP A 328 48.44 27.45 -20.47
N ASP A 329 47.21 27.65 -19.99
CA ASP A 329 46.00 27.39 -20.79
C ASP A 329 44.99 28.54 -20.64
N LYS A 330 45.39 29.71 -21.15
CA LYS A 330 44.57 30.94 -21.17
C LYS A 330 43.31 30.80 -22.04
N ASP A 331 43.23 29.79 -22.89
CA ASP A 331 42.10 29.60 -23.82
C ASP A 331 40.88 28.89 -23.20
N VAL A 332 41.05 28.14 -22.10
CA VAL A 332 39.95 27.41 -21.46
C VAL A 332 39.04 28.36 -20.65
N ILE A 333 39.59 29.42 -20.07
CA ILE A 333 38.84 30.41 -19.28
C ILE A 333 37.91 31.24 -20.17
N ALA A 334 38.31 31.55 -21.41
CA ALA A 334 37.49 32.29 -22.36
C ALA A 334 36.24 31.51 -22.82
N ARG A 335 36.35 30.18 -23.02
CA ARG A 335 35.19 29.34 -23.41
C ARG A 335 34.18 29.16 -22.28
N SER A 336 34.60 29.14 -21.01
CA SER A 336 33.68 29.01 -19.88
C SER A 336 32.83 30.28 -19.66
N ARG A 337 33.39 31.48 -19.91
CA ARG A 337 32.65 32.75 -19.80
C ARG A 337 31.56 32.89 -20.87
N ARG A 338 31.81 32.40 -22.10
CA ARG A 338 30.83 32.46 -23.20
C ARG A 338 29.61 31.56 -22.98
N ARG A 339 29.74 30.46 -22.23
CA ARG A 339 28.58 29.62 -21.85
C ARG A 339 27.72 30.23 -20.74
N ARG A 340 28.29 31.05 -19.84
CA ARG A 340 27.53 31.70 -18.76
C ARG A 340 26.60 32.80 -19.27
N SER A 341 26.97 33.58 -20.29
CA SER A 341 26.09 34.65 -20.80
C SER A 341 24.82 34.10 -21.44
N ASN A 342 24.89 32.96 -22.14
CA ASN A 342 23.74 32.38 -22.82
C ASN A 342 22.72 31.75 -21.85
N LEU A 343 23.16 31.27 -20.68
CA LEU A 343 22.28 30.70 -19.65
C LEU A 343 21.51 31.76 -18.86
N THR A 344 22.09 32.94 -18.65
CA THR A 344 21.38 34.07 -18.03
C THR A 344 20.30 34.65 -18.94
N SER A 345 20.54 34.72 -20.25
CA SER A 345 19.54 35.18 -21.22
C SER A 345 18.36 34.20 -21.37
N LEU A 346 18.61 32.89 -21.27
CA LEU A 346 17.54 31.88 -21.33
C LEU A 346 16.62 31.93 -20.11
N ARG A 347 17.17 32.18 -18.92
CA ARG A 347 16.39 32.31 -17.67
C ARG A 347 15.48 33.55 -17.68
N ALA A 348 15.95 34.66 -18.22
CA ALA A 348 15.14 35.87 -18.36
C ALA A 348 13.92 35.66 -19.28
N LEU A 349 14.07 34.87 -20.35
CA LEU A 349 12.98 34.56 -21.29
C LEU A 349 11.93 33.61 -20.70
N THR A 350 12.33 32.64 -19.87
CA THR A 350 11.36 31.75 -19.19
C THR A 350 10.56 32.46 -18.09
N SER A 351 11.17 33.40 -17.37
CA SER A 351 10.46 34.17 -16.33
C SER A 351 9.45 35.15 -16.93
N LEU A 352 9.73 35.73 -18.11
CA LEU A 352 8.80 36.62 -18.79
C LEU A 352 7.57 35.88 -19.36
N ARG A 353 7.73 34.62 -19.79
CA ARG A 353 6.61 33.78 -20.25
C ARG A 353 5.68 33.34 -19.12
N ALA A 354 6.22 33.08 -17.92
CA ALA A 354 5.41 32.74 -16.76
C ALA A 354 4.57 33.93 -16.24
N LEU A 355 5.10 35.16 -16.36
CA LEU A 355 4.38 36.38 -15.99
C LEU A 355 3.31 36.80 -17.01
N THR A 356 3.46 36.42 -18.29
CA THR A 356 2.44 36.69 -19.31
C THR A 356 1.28 35.69 -19.27
N SER A 357 1.51 34.44 -18.82
CA SER A 357 0.43 33.46 -18.59
C SER A 357 -0.43 33.76 -17.36
N LEU A 358 0.13 34.41 -16.33
CA LEU A 358 -0.62 34.79 -15.12
C LEU A 358 -1.54 36.00 -15.33
N ARG A 359 -1.24 36.87 -16.31
CA ARG A 359 -2.08 38.03 -16.66
C ARG A 359 -3.26 37.69 -17.58
N ALA A 360 -3.31 36.46 -18.11
CA ALA A 360 -4.39 36.01 -18.99
C ALA A 360 -5.54 35.29 -18.24
N LEU A 361 -5.46 35.19 -16.91
CA LEU A 361 -6.45 34.50 -16.06
C LEU A 361 -7.21 35.43 -15.09
N GLU A 362 -7.02 36.75 -15.19
CA GLU A 362 -7.71 37.76 -14.34
C GLU A 362 -8.83 38.52 -15.07
N GLY A 363 -9.27 38.04 -16.24
CA GLY A 363 -10.40 38.64 -16.96
C GLY A 363 -11.40 37.59 -17.37
N ASP A 364 -12.31 37.24 -16.45
CA ASP A 364 -13.69 36.82 -16.74
C ASP A 364 -14.42 36.50 -15.42
N GLU A 365 -14.76 37.55 -14.68
CA GLU A 365 -15.88 37.55 -13.74
C GLU A 365 -17.06 38.23 -14.44
N ALA A 366 -18.10 37.47 -14.80
CA ALA A 366 -19.51 37.87 -14.68
C ALA A 366 -20.47 36.81 -15.25
N ILE A 367 -21.68 36.79 -14.67
CA ILE A 367 -22.91 36.07 -15.06
C ILE A 367 -23.04 34.66 -14.43
N SER A 368 -24.13 34.25 -13.78
CA SER A 368 -25.27 34.87 -13.09
C SER A 368 -26.11 33.70 -12.53
N ARG A 369 -26.55 33.85 -11.28
CA ARG A 369 -27.73 33.31 -10.57
C ARG A 369 -28.74 32.41 -11.32
N HIS A 370 -29.12 31.33 -10.63
CA HIS A 370 -30.46 30.71 -10.43
C HIS A 370 -30.25 29.18 -10.28
N CYS A 371 -30.90 28.42 -9.39
CA CYS A 371 -32.16 28.58 -8.70
C CYS A 371 -32.19 27.66 -7.47
N GLU A 372 -32.81 28.12 -6.39
CA GLU A 372 -33.29 27.29 -5.27
C GLU A 372 -34.31 26.27 -5.78
N ARG A 373 -34.22 25.02 -5.29
CA ARG A 373 -35.43 24.27 -4.93
C ARG A 373 -35.13 23.20 -3.90
N SER A 374 -35.81 23.37 -2.77
CA SER A 374 -36.02 22.44 -1.69
C SER A 374 -36.58 21.10 -2.18
N GLU A 375 -36.13 20.00 -1.58
CA GLU A 375 -37.00 18.84 -1.37
C GLU A 375 -36.55 18.12 -0.09
N ALA A 376 -37.39 18.27 0.93
CA ALA A 376 -37.38 17.49 2.14
C ALA A 376 -37.96 16.10 1.83
N ILE A 377 -37.23 15.04 2.13
CA ILE A 377 -37.77 13.68 2.13
C ILE A 377 -37.53 13.06 3.51
N SER A 378 -38.63 12.96 4.24
CA SER A 378 -38.86 12.13 5.41
C SER A 378 -38.59 10.66 5.10
N PHE A 379 -37.81 9.98 5.94
CA PHE A 379 -37.80 8.51 5.99
C PHE A 379 -38.37 8.01 7.31
N SER A 380 -39.60 7.51 7.20
CA SER A 380 -40.32 6.73 8.18
C SER A 380 -39.66 5.37 8.41
N SER A 381 -39.56 5.02 9.68
CA SER A 381 -39.29 3.67 10.19
C SER A 381 -40.28 2.65 9.62
N SER A 382 -39.78 1.61 8.96
CA SER A 382 -40.52 0.34 8.83
C SER A 382 -39.56 -0.84 9.03
N SER A 383 -39.79 -1.51 10.15
CA SER A 383 -39.27 -2.81 10.56
C SER A 383 -39.83 -3.91 9.66
N GLY A 384 -38.96 -4.74 9.11
CA GLY A 384 -39.35 -5.93 8.35
C GLY A 384 -38.19 -6.92 8.24
N LEU A 385 -38.01 -7.75 9.26
CA LEU A 385 -37.14 -8.94 9.22
C LEU A 385 -37.86 -10.05 8.42
N PRO A 386 -37.24 -10.65 7.39
CA PRO A 386 -37.66 -11.94 6.89
C PRO A 386 -36.91 -13.06 7.62
N SER A 387 -37.70 -13.93 8.25
CA SER A 387 -37.30 -15.25 8.73
C SER A 387 -36.80 -16.11 7.56
N PHE A 388 -35.56 -16.61 7.64
CA PHE A 388 -35.11 -17.72 6.80
C PHE A 388 -35.27 -19.02 7.58
N SER A 389 -36.16 -19.87 7.08
CA SER A 389 -36.34 -21.25 7.53
C SER A 389 -35.63 -22.19 6.55
N GLN A 390 -34.84 -23.10 7.14
CA GLN A 390 -34.21 -24.32 6.62
C GLN A 390 -32.95 -24.18 5.78
#